data_AF-A0A2W4RLC8-F1
#
_entry.id   AF-A0A2W4RLC8-F1
#
_cell.length_a   1.000
_cell.length_b   1.000
_cell.length_c   1.000
_cell.angle_alpha   90.00
_cell.angle_beta   90.00
_cell.angle_gamma   90.00
#
_symmetry.space_group_name_H-M   'P 1'
#
loop_
_entity.id
_entity.type
_entity.pdbx_description
1 polymer ?
#
loop_
_entity_poly.entity_id
_entity_poly.type
_entity_poly.pdbx_seq_one_letter_code
_entity_poly.pdbx_strand_id
1 'polypeptide(L)'
;MPQLPGNATFRGRLTWRWTIAVGLLLGAANLTIYVAARSYLAAWLDGQVRTLAATEAASSTDGLEDVHLHEKTFAEFDAGAFTEKLVQIFDASHTLVLQTTGLERLPPVVPDEAVAAALAGHSSLLSTEVQGRPLRMAVVRAMRDDRPFAVAVGLFTDDIVHGLENLALLLTVVWIVCVSATATIGYVLAGRALAPVARITERAAWIARGNFGARLDPPAAHDEVGRMTVLLNSMLDRLQAAVEANRRFAADASHELRGPLTAVVGEIDVTLRHPRAADEYLETLRRVRARIDELTALTGDLMLLVRAQERAHDIVRREIALE
;
A
#
# COMPACT_ATOMS: atom_id res chain seq x y z
N MET A 1 4.55 -12.88 5.37
CA MET A 1 4.75 -11.42 5.22
C MET A 1 6.24 -11.16 5.06
N PRO A 2 6.68 -10.46 4.00
CA PRO A 2 8.10 -10.16 3.84
C PRO A 2 8.55 -9.20 4.95
N GLN A 3 9.56 -9.62 5.72
CA GLN A 3 10.09 -8.85 6.85
C GLN A 3 11.00 -7.72 6.34
N LEU A 4 10.78 -6.50 6.81
CA LEU A 4 11.57 -5.31 6.48
C LEU A 4 12.90 -5.32 7.27
N PRO A 5 13.99 -4.72 6.75
CA PRO A 5 15.21 -4.49 7.51
C PRO A 5 14.93 -3.63 8.75
N GLY A 6 15.53 -4.00 9.90
CA GLY A 6 15.16 -3.57 11.25
C GLY A 6 15.20 -2.07 11.58
N ASN A 7 15.56 -1.20 10.63
CA ASN A 7 15.77 0.24 10.85
C ASN A 7 14.78 1.13 10.07
N ALA A 8 13.74 0.57 9.46
CA ALA A 8 12.78 1.35 8.66
C ALA A 8 11.92 2.28 9.56
N THR A 9 12.03 3.60 9.33
CA THR A 9 11.16 4.62 9.96
C THR A 9 9.68 4.33 9.73
N PHE A 10 8.80 4.81 10.61
CA PHE A 10 7.33 4.64 10.48
C PHE A 10 6.82 5.00 9.08
N ARG A 11 7.40 6.07 8.49
CA ARG A 11 7.16 6.51 7.11
C ARG A 11 7.43 5.39 6.09
N GLY A 12 8.60 4.76 6.16
CA GLY A 12 8.99 3.68 5.27
C GLY A 12 8.06 2.46 5.37
N ARG A 13 7.63 2.10 6.59
CA ARG A 13 6.71 0.98 6.80
C ARG A 13 5.33 1.24 6.20
N LEU A 14 4.79 2.46 6.38
CA LEU A 14 3.49 2.82 5.84
C LEU A 14 3.50 2.87 4.31
N THR A 15 4.50 3.56 3.73
CA THR A 15 4.65 3.64 2.26
C THR A 15 4.84 2.25 1.66
N TRP A 16 5.67 1.39 2.25
CA TRP A 16 5.90 0.04 1.74
C TRP A 16 4.62 -0.81 1.69
N ARG A 17 3.84 -0.82 2.77
CA ARG A 17 2.57 -1.58 2.83
C ARG A 17 1.56 -1.08 1.81
N TRP A 18 1.45 0.24 1.66
CA TRP A 18 0.58 0.86 0.67
C TRP A 18 1.01 0.54 -0.76
N THR A 19 2.30 0.70 -1.08
CA THR A 19 2.84 0.41 -2.41
C THR A 19 2.66 -1.06 -2.78
N ILE A 20 2.85 -2.00 -1.85
CA ILE A 20 2.58 -3.43 -2.11
C ILE A 20 1.10 -3.64 -2.41
N ALA A 21 0.20 -3.09 -1.59
CA ALA A 21 -1.23 -3.30 -1.77
C ALA A 21 -1.71 -2.76 -3.13
N VAL A 22 -1.30 -1.54 -3.49
CA VAL A 22 -1.61 -0.93 -4.79
C VAL A 22 -0.94 -1.70 -5.93
N GLY A 23 0.32 -2.10 -5.78
CA GLY A 23 1.03 -2.87 -6.80
C GLY A 23 0.38 -4.22 -7.10
N LEU A 24 -0.08 -4.93 -6.07
CA LEU A 24 -0.82 -6.19 -6.22
C LEU A 24 -2.18 -5.97 -6.90
N LEU A 25 -2.92 -4.92 -6.51
CA LEU A 25 -4.20 -4.60 -7.12
C LEU A 25 -4.04 -4.24 -8.61
N LEU A 26 -3.08 -3.38 -8.94
CA LEU A 26 -2.78 -3.03 -10.33
C LEU A 26 -2.28 -4.23 -11.13
N GLY A 27 -1.47 -5.09 -10.51
CA GLY A 27 -0.98 -6.32 -11.14
C GLY A 27 -2.12 -7.29 -11.45
N ALA A 28 -3.06 -7.47 -10.52
CA ALA A 28 -4.26 -8.27 -10.74
C ALA A 28 -5.13 -7.69 -11.85
N ALA A 29 -5.36 -6.37 -11.85
CA ALA A 29 -6.12 -5.70 -12.91
C ALA A 29 -5.46 -5.88 -14.29
N ASN A 30 -4.14 -5.70 -14.40
CA ASN A 30 -3.41 -5.92 -15.66
C ASN A 30 -3.46 -7.38 -16.12
N LEU A 31 -3.33 -8.33 -15.20
CA LEU A 31 -3.47 -9.75 -15.51
C LEU A 31 -4.88 -10.05 -16.03
N THR A 32 -5.92 -9.50 -15.41
CA THR A 32 -7.30 -9.64 -15.88
C THR A 32 -7.48 -9.05 -17.26
N ILE A 33 -6.95 -7.85 -17.53
CA ILE A 33 -7.01 -7.22 -18.86
C ILE A 33 -6.33 -8.09 -19.91
N TYR A 34 -5.12 -8.59 -19.63
CA TYR A 34 -4.38 -9.45 -20.55
C TYR A 34 -5.13 -10.76 -20.84
N VAL A 35 -5.60 -11.44 -19.79
CA VAL A 35 -6.36 -12.70 -19.93
C VAL A 35 -7.66 -12.45 -20.71
N ALA A 36 -8.37 -11.35 -20.44
CA ALA A 36 -9.59 -10.98 -21.13
C ALA A 36 -9.34 -10.64 -22.61
N ALA A 37 -8.28 -9.90 -22.93
CA ALA A 37 -7.91 -9.59 -24.30
C ALA A 37 -7.56 -10.88 -25.08
N ARG A 38 -6.75 -11.76 -24.47
CA ARG A 38 -6.39 -13.05 -25.07
C ARG A 38 -7.61 -13.95 -25.30
N SER A 39 -8.51 -14.06 -24.33
CA SER A 39 -9.70 -14.90 -24.45
C SER A 39 -10.69 -14.33 -25.47
N TYR A 40 -10.87 -13.01 -25.50
CA TYR A 40 -11.68 -12.33 -26.49
C TYR A 40 -11.16 -12.55 -27.92
N LEU A 41 -9.85 -12.34 -28.13
CA LEU A 41 -9.22 -12.54 -29.45
C LEU A 41 -9.29 -14.00 -29.89
N ALA A 42 -9.08 -14.96 -28.99
CA ALA A 42 -9.19 -16.38 -29.31
C ALA A 42 -10.62 -16.77 -29.71
N ALA A 43 -11.63 -16.30 -28.96
CA ALA A 43 -13.03 -16.57 -29.29
C ALA A 43 -13.47 -15.88 -30.59
N TRP A 44 -13.01 -14.65 -30.83
CA TRP A 44 -13.25 -13.93 -32.08
C TRP A 44 -12.63 -14.65 -33.27
N LEU A 45 -11.38 -15.09 -33.15
CA LEU A 45 -10.67 -15.84 -34.18
C LEU A 45 -11.37 -17.17 -34.48
N ASP A 46 -11.75 -17.93 -33.46
CA ASP A 46 -12.49 -19.19 -33.64
C ASP A 46 -13.82 -18.98 -34.37
N GLY A 47 -14.51 -17.86 -34.10
CA GLY A 47 -15.71 -17.45 -34.84
C GLY A 47 -15.41 -17.11 -36.30
N GLN A 48 -14.39 -16.27 -36.55
CA GLN A 48 -13.99 -15.85 -37.89
C GLN A 48 -13.59 -17.03 -38.79
N VAL A 49 -12.73 -17.93 -38.29
CA VAL A 49 -12.26 -19.07 -39.07
C VAL A 49 -13.41 -20.03 -39.40
N ARG A 50 -14.37 -20.24 -38.47
CA ARG A 50 -15.59 -21.02 -38.75
C ARG A 50 -16.47 -20.38 -39.81
N THR A 51 -16.70 -19.07 -39.74
CA THR A 51 -17.52 -18.34 -40.73
C THR A 51 -16.88 -18.38 -42.11
N LEU A 52 -15.56 -18.17 -42.18
CA LEU A 52 -14.81 -18.26 -43.44
C LEU A 52 -14.84 -19.69 -43.99
N ALA A 53 -14.64 -20.72 -43.16
CA ALA A 53 -14.75 -22.11 -43.57
C ALA A 53 -16.13 -22.45 -44.13
N ALA A 54 -17.21 -22.00 -43.46
CA ALA A 54 -18.58 -22.21 -43.93
C ALA A 54 -18.87 -21.46 -45.25
N THR A 55 -18.33 -20.25 -45.41
CA THR A 55 -18.49 -19.45 -46.64
C THR A 55 -17.76 -20.13 -47.81
N GLU A 56 -16.54 -20.60 -47.59
CA GLU A 56 -15.75 -21.30 -48.62
C GLU A 56 -16.39 -22.64 -48.99
N ALA A 57 -16.90 -23.37 -47.99
CA ALA A 57 -17.66 -24.59 -48.19
C ALA A 57 -18.90 -24.39 -49.07
N ALA A 58 -19.65 -23.30 -48.83
CA ALA A 58 -20.82 -22.95 -49.64
C ALA A 58 -20.45 -22.52 -51.06
N SER A 59 -19.37 -21.75 -51.22
CA SER A 59 -18.90 -21.29 -52.55
C SER A 59 -18.28 -22.41 -53.39
N SER A 60 -17.73 -23.45 -52.75
CA SER A 60 -17.09 -24.58 -53.44
C SER A 60 -18.09 -25.64 -53.94
N THR A 61 -19.39 -25.43 -53.72
CA THR A 61 -20.44 -26.34 -54.20
C THR A 61 -20.74 -26.16 -55.70
N ASP A 62 -20.40 -25.00 -56.31
CA ASP A 62 -20.77 -24.64 -57.69
C ASP A 62 -19.81 -25.12 -58.80
N GLY A 63 -18.76 -25.88 -58.49
CA GLY A 63 -17.75 -26.31 -59.46
C GLY A 63 -16.46 -26.73 -58.76
N LEU A 64 -15.60 -27.54 -59.38
CA LEU A 64 -14.22 -27.82 -58.88
C LEU A 64 -13.19 -27.58 -59.99
N GLU A 65 -13.62 -27.63 -61.26
CA GLU A 65 -12.80 -27.28 -62.42
C GLU A 65 -12.65 -25.76 -62.62
N ASP A 66 -13.56 -24.94 -62.06
CA ASP A 66 -13.59 -23.47 -62.15
C ASP A 66 -13.63 -22.79 -60.75
N VAL A 67 -13.05 -23.40 -59.72
CA VAL A 67 -12.91 -22.74 -58.41
C VAL A 67 -11.75 -21.75 -58.48
N HIS A 68 -12.05 -20.50 -58.81
CA HIS A 68 -11.14 -19.40 -58.58
C HIS A 68 -11.16 -19.03 -57.10
N LEU A 69 -10.17 -19.53 -56.36
CA LEU A 69 -9.79 -18.96 -55.07
C LEU A 69 -9.59 -17.45 -55.28
N HIS A 70 -10.46 -16.62 -54.68
CA HIS A 70 -10.22 -15.19 -54.55
C HIS A 70 -9.12 -14.98 -53.50
N GLU A 71 -7.90 -15.36 -53.86
CA GLU A 71 -6.71 -15.27 -53.01
C GLU A 71 -5.66 -14.38 -53.66
N LYS A 72 -4.91 -13.67 -52.82
CA LYS A 72 -3.63 -13.10 -53.22
C LYS A 72 -2.60 -14.22 -53.32
N THR A 73 -1.75 -14.15 -54.35
CA THR A 73 -0.67 -15.13 -54.56
C THR A 73 0.32 -15.16 -53.39
N PHE A 74 0.66 -16.36 -52.93
CA PHE A 74 1.68 -16.69 -51.90
C PHE A 74 3.12 -16.19 -52.23
N ALA A 75 3.31 -15.38 -53.27
CA ALA A 75 4.59 -14.77 -53.62
C ALA A 75 4.59 -13.23 -53.46
N GLU A 76 3.43 -12.61 -53.24
CA GLU A 76 3.28 -11.18 -52.89
C GLU A 76 3.00 -11.01 -51.39
N PHE A 77 3.72 -11.78 -50.57
CA PHE A 77 3.67 -11.69 -49.12
C PHE A 77 4.32 -10.41 -48.63
N ASP A 78 3.49 -9.40 -48.40
CA ASP A 78 3.90 -8.20 -47.68
C ASP A 78 3.42 -8.32 -46.22
N ALA A 79 4.34 -8.16 -45.28
CA ALA A 79 4.21 -8.45 -43.85
C ALA A 79 3.26 -7.48 -43.08
N GLY A 80 2.07 -7.20 -43.60
CA GLY A 80 1.15 -6.23 -42.99
C GLY A 80 -0.29 -6.23 -43.49
N ALA A 81 -0.77 -7.22 -44.24
CA ALA A 81 -2.16 -7.28 -44.69
C ALA A 81 -2.96 -8.36 -43.94
N PHE A 82 -4.02 -7.93 -43.24
CA PHE A 82 -4.97 -8.70 -42.42
C PHE A 82 -5.79 -9.80 -43.16
N THR A 83 -5.28 -10.44 -44.22
CA THR A 83 -6.08 -11.40 -45.00
C THR A 83 -5.23 -12.49 -45.64
N GLU A 84 -4.34 -13.09 -44.85
CA GLU A 84 -3.66 -14.34 -45.24
C GLU A 84 -4.55 -15.53 -44.86
N LYS A 85 -5.47 -15.88 -45.76
CA LYS A 85 -6.34 -17.06 -45.66
C LYS A 85 -5.66 -18.24 -46.35
N LEU A 86 -5.73 -19.41 -45.72
CA LEU A 86 -5.30 -20.69 -46.29
C LEU A 86 -6.50 -21.59 -46.47
N VAL A 87 -6.64 -22.23 -47.64
CA VAL A 87 -7.71 -23.17 -47.96
C VAL A 87 -7.12 -24.50 -48.39
N GLN A 88 -7.65 -25.60 -47.87
CA GLN A 88 -7.40 -26.97 -48.36
C GLN A 88 -8.72 -27.72 -48.49
N ILE A 89 -8.94 -28.36 -49.63
CA ILE A 89 -10.15 -29.13 -49.94
C ILE A 89 -9.77 -30.60 -50.11
N PHE A 90 -10.45 -31.48 -49.39
CA PHE A 90 -10.24 -32.91 -49.41
C PHE A 90 -11.49 -33.65 -49.91
N ASP A 91 -11.30 -34.67 -50.72
CA ASP A 91 -12.37 -35.56 -51.15
C ASP A 91 -12.82 -36.55 -50.06
N ALA A 92 -13.83 -37.36 -50.38
CA ALA A 92 -14.34 -38.42 -49.49
C ALA A 92 -13.32 -39.54 -49.20
N SER A 93 -12.23 -39.62 -49.97
CA SER A 93 -11.12 -40.57 -49.77
C SER A 93 -9.95 -39.94 -48.99
N HIS A 94 -10.16 -38.78 -48.36
CA HIS A 94 -9.16 -38.00 -47.62
C HIS A 94 -8.01 -37.49 -48.50
N THR A 95 -8.17 -37.47 -49.82
CA THR A 95 -7.15 -36.98 -50.74
C THR A 95 -7.31 -35.48 -50.94
N LEU A 96 -6.19 -34.75 -50.85
CA LEU A 96 -6.15 -33.31 -51.11
C LEU A 96 -6.42 -33.06 -52.60
N VAL A 97 -7.52 -32.38 -52.91
CA VAL A 97 -7.96 -32.06 -54.28
C VAL A 97 -7.52 -30.66 -54.68
N LEU A 98 -7.63 -29.70 -53.76
CA LEU A 98 -7.34 -28.30 -54.01
C LEU A 98 -6.71 -27.66 -52.78
N GLN A 99 -5.78 -26.74 -53.00
CA GLN A 99 -5.15 -25.96 -51.93
C GLN A 99 -4.77 -24.57 -52.41
N THR A 100 -4.65 -23.63 -51.48
CA THR A 100 -4.07 -22.31 -51.72
C THR A 100 -2.74 -22.42 -52.46
N THR A 101 -2.61 -21.64 -53.53
CA THR A 101 -1.40 -21.57 -54.36
C THR A 101 -0.18 -21.29 -53.48
N GLY A 102 0.94 -21.98 -53.71
CA GLY A 102 2.18 -21.81 -52.92
C GLY A 102 2.37 -22.78 -51.75
N LEU A 103 1.35 -23.54 -51.37
CA LEU A 103 1.48 -24.71 -50.47
C LEU A 103 1.73 -26.02 -51.20
N GLU A 104 1.80 -25.98 -52.53
CA GLU A 104 1.95 -27.13 -53.44
C GLU A 104 3.12 -28.06 -53.11
N ARG A 105 4.15 -27.54 -52.43
CA ARG A 105 5.36 -28.28 -52.07
C ARG A 105 5.36 -28.79 -50.63
N LEU A 106 4.31 -28.51 -49.86
CA LEU A 106 4.18 -28.92 -48.46
C LEU A 106 3.19 -30.09 -48.34
N PRO A 107 3.40 -31.01 -47.38
CA PRO A 107 2.40 -32.01 -47.05
C PRO A 107 1.10 -31.32 -46.56
N PRO A 108 -0.05 -32.01 -46.65
CA PRO A 108 -1.30 -31.50 -46.09
C PRO A 108 -1.12 -31.08 -44.64
N VAL A 109 -1.55 -29.86 -44.32
CA VAL A 109 -1.37 -29.26 -42.99
C VAL A 109 -2.43 -29.79 -42.02
N VAL A 110 -3.58 -30.20 -42.57
CA VAL A 110 -4.72 -30.72 -41.82
C VAL A 110 -4.51 -32.21 -41.54
N PRO A 111 -4.60 -32.66 -40.27
CA PRO A 111 -4.51 -34.08 -39.94
C PRO A 111 -5.69 -34.87 -40.52
N ASP A 112 -5.43 -36.10 -40.96
CA ASP A 112 -6.47 -37.01 -41.48
C ASP A 112 -7.64 -37.21 -40.51
N GLU A 113 -7.37 -37.20 -39.20
CA GLU A 113 -8.41 -37.28 -38.16
C GLU A 113 -9.40 -36.12 -38.22
N ALA A 114 -8.92 -34.91 -38.51
CA ALA A 114 -9.74 -33.71 -38.63
C ALA A 114 -10.59 -33.73 -39.91
N VAL A 115 -10.04 -34.28 -41.01
CA VAL A 115 -10.76 -34.52 -42.26
C VAL A 115 -11.84 -35.58 -42.06
N ALA A 116 -11.52 -36.71 -41.44
CA ALA A 116 -12.45 -37.79 -41.14
C ALA A 116 -13.62 -37.30 -40.25
N ALA A 117 -13.31 -36.54 -39.20
CA ALA A 117 -14.30 -35.95 -38.31
C ALA A 117 -15.24 -35.00 -39.08
N ALA A 118 -14.69 -34.16 -39.95
CA ALA A 118 -15.48 -33.26 -40.80
C ALA A 118 -16.40 -34.04 -41.75
N LEU A 119 -15.90 -35.06 -42.46
CA LEU A 119 -16.72 -35.90 -43.35
C LEU A 119 -17.84 -36.64 -42.60
N ALA A 120 -17.61 -37.00 -41.33
CA ALA A 120 -18.61 -37.56 -40.42
C ALA A 120 -19.60 -36.52 -39.85
N GLY A 121 -19.50 -35.24 -40.26
CA GLY A 121 -20.41 -34.16 -39.85
C GLY A 121 -19.96 -33.34 -38.64
N HIS A 122 -18.76 -33.59 -38.10
CA HIS A 122 -18.24 -32.87 -36.94
C HIS A 122 -17.24 -31.79 -37.37
N SER A 123 -17.57 -30.52 -37.16
CA SER A 123 -16.61 -29.43 -37.38
C SER A 123 -15.47 -29.49 -36.36
N SER A 124 -14.22 -29.36 -36.80
CA SER A 124 -13.05 -29.31 -35.92
C SER A 124 -12.37 -27.95 -35.98
N LEU A 125 -11.79 -27.53 -34.86
CA LEU A 125 -10.90 -26.38 -34.76
C LEU A 125 -9.52 -26.89 -34.33
N LEU A 126 -8.49 -26.47 -35.04
CA LEU A 126 -7.12 -26.91 -34.78
C LEU A 126 -6.14 -25.74 -34.88
N SER A 127 -5.10 -25.80 -34.06
CA SER A 127 -3.95 -24.90 -34.15
C SER A 127 -2.77 -25.69 -34.66
N THR A 128 -2.07 -25.16 -35.65
CA THR A 128 -0.92 -25.79 -36.30
C THR A 128 0.09 -24.72 -36.68
N GLU A 129 1.23 -25.10 -37.20
CA GLU A 129 2.25 -24.18 -37.69
C GLU A 129 2.58 -24.50 -39.14
N VAL A 130 2.64 -23.47 -39.98
CA VAL A 130 3.03 -23.60 -41.38
C VAL A 130 4.26 -22.72 -41.58
N GLN A 131 5.38 -23.34 -41.97
CA GLN A 131 6.67 -22.65 -42.14
C GLN A 131 7.11 -21.85 -40.89
N GLY A 132 6.81 -22.37 -39.69
CA GLY A 132 7.16 -21.71 -38.42
C GLY A 132 6.22 -20.57 -38.01
N ARG A 133 5.11 -20.36 -38.72
CA ARG A 133 4.10 -19.36 -38.40
C ARG A 133 2.84 -20.02 -37.83
N PRO A 134 2.33 -19.58 -36.66
CA PRO A 134 1.16 -20.17 -36.03
C PRO A 134 -0.12 -19.86 -36.80
N LEU A 135 -0.87 -20.92 -37.08
CA LEU A 135 -2.08 -20.93 -37.89
C LEU A 135 -3.23 -21.52 -37.07
N ARG A 136 -4.39 -20.86 -37.12
CA ARG A 136 -5.65 -21.39 -36.56
C ARG A 136 -6.57 -21.78 -37.70
N MET A 137 -7.05 -23.02 -37.69
CA MET A 137 -7.86 -23.58 -38.77
C MET A 137 -9.20 -24.15 -38.28
N ALA A 138 -10.20 -24.08 -39.14
CA ALA A 138 -11.47 -24.79 -39.01
C ALA A 138 -11.63 -25.75 -40.18
N VAL A 139 -12.06 -26.98 -39.90
CA VAL A 139 -12.38 -27.97 -40.92
C VAL A 139 -13.88 -28.25 -40.85
N VAL A 140 -14.56 -28.05 -41.97
CA VAL A 140 -16.01 -28.20 -42.09
C VAL A 140 -16.38 -29.14 -43.24
N ARG A 141 -17.56 -29.72 -43.14
CA ARG A 141 -18.14 -30.56 -44.19
C ARG A 141 -18.87 -29.72 -45.22
N ALA A 142 -18.71 -30.07 -46.47
CA ALA A 142 -19.52 -29.56 -47.58
C ALA A 142 -20.07 -30.73 -48.41
N MET A 143 -21.10 -30.46 -49.21
CA MET A 143 -21.74 -31.44 -50.10
C MET A 143 -21.76 -30.88 -51.52
N ARG A 144 -21.44 -31.73 -52.50
CA ARG A 144 -21.61 -31.44 -53.91
C ARG A 144 -22.05 -32.69 -54.65
N ASP A 145 -23.10 -32.59 -55.46
CA ASP A 145 -23.65 -33.73 -56.23
C ASP A 145 -23.86 -34.99 -55.36
N ASP A 146 -24.35 -34.79 -54.14
CA ASP A 146 -24.54 -35.82 -53.09
C ASP A 146 -23.26 -36.51 -52.59
N ARG A 147 -22.08 -35.95 -52.89
CA ARG A 147 -20.77 -36.41 -52.40
C ARG A 147 -20.24 -35.49 -51.31
N PRO A 148 -19.85 -36.02 -50.14
CA PRO A 148 -19.24 -35.23 -49.08
C PRO A 148 -17.78 -34.89 -49.43
N PHE A 149 -17.38 -33.67 -49.11
CA PHE A 149 -15.99 -33.24 -49.14
C PHE A 149 -15.69 -32.38 -47.91
N ALA A 150 -14.43 -32.26 -47.51
CA ALA A 150 -14.01 -31.45 -46.38
C ALA A 150 -13.33 -30.19 -46.88
N VAL A 151 -13.66 -29.05 -46.27
CA VAL A 151 -13.04 -27.75 -46.52
C VAL A 151 -12.38 -27.28 -45.25
N ALA A 152 -11.07 -27.08 -45.31
CA ALA A 152 -10.28 -26.54 -44.23
C ALA A 152 -9.88 -25.11 -44.56
N VAL A 153 -10.18 -24.18 -43.66
CA VAL A 153 -9.77 -22.78 -43.78
C VAL A 153 -8.94 -22.39 -42.58
N GLY A 154 -7.80 -21.74 -42.82
CA GLY A 154 -6.84 -21.28 -41.82
C GLY A 154 -6.59 -19.78 -41.89
N LEU A 155 -6.34 -19.17 -40.73
CA LEU A 155 -5.84 -17.80 -40.59
C LEU A 155 -4.54 -17.79 -39.78
N PHE A 156 -3.56 -17.03 -40.24
CA PHE A 156 -2.34 -16.81 -39.49
C PHE A 156 -2.60 -15.96 -38.26
N THR A 157 -1.88 -16.26 -37.18
CA THR A 157 -2.07 -15.63 -35.87
C THR A 157 -0.86 -14.85 -35.39
N ASP A 158 0.16 -14.70 -36.24
CA ASP A 158 1.39 -13.95 -35.92
C ASP A 158 1.06 -12.56 -35.38
N ASP A 159 0.23 -11.78 -36.08
CA ASP A 159 -0.14 -10.41 -35.69
C ASP A 159 -0.89 -10.37 -34.34
N ILE A 160 -1.70 -11.39 -34.06
CA ILE A 160 -2.42 -11.51 -32.79
C ILE A 160 -1.42 -11.80 -31.66
N VAL A 161 -0.47 -12.71 -31.89
CA VAL A 161 0.56 -13.07 -30.90
C VAL A 161 1.46 -11.86 -30.62
N HIS A 162 2.01 -11.22 -31.66
CA HIS A 162 2.83 -10.01 -31.51
C HIS A 162 2.04 -8.86 -30.87
N GLY A 163 0.76 -8.71 -31.21
CA GLY A 163 -0.13 -7.74 -30.58
C GLY A 163 -0.32 -8.00 -29.08
N LEU A 164 -0.49 -9.26 -28.67
CA LEU A 164 -0.58 -9.65 -27.26
C LEU A 164 0.75 -9.47 -26.51
N GLU A 165 1.89 -9.74 -27.15
CA GLU A 165 3.21 -9.48 -26.60
C GLU A 165 3.45 -7.99 -26.37
N ASN A 166 3.12 -7.16 -27.37
CA ASN A 166 3.19 -5.70 -27.26
C ASN A 166 2.24 -5.17 -26.18
N LEU A 167 1.03 -5.73 -26.07
CA LEU A 167 0.10 -5.40 -24.99
C LEU A 167 0.68 -5.78 -23.62
N ALA A 168 1.27 -6.96 -23.49
CA ALA A 168 1.89 -7.41 -22.23
C ALA A 168 3.08 -6.52 -21.83
N LEU A 169 3.92 -6.14 -22.80
CA LEU A 169 5.01 -5.19 -22.60
C LEU A 169 4.47 -3.83 -22.13
N LEU A 170 3.48 -3.27 -22.84
CA LEU A 170 2.85 -2.00 -22.51
C LEU A 170 2.26 -2.02 -21.09
N LEU A 171 1.48 -3.05 -20.76
CA LEU A 171 0.88 -3.21 -19.43
C LEU A 171 1.95 -3.34 -18.35
N THR A 172 3.06 -4.02 -18.63
CA THR A 172 4.18 -4.17 -17.69
C THR A 172 4.89 -2.84 -17.46
N VAL A 173 5.18 -2.08 -18.52
CA VAL A 173 5.80 -0.75 -18.41
C VAL A 173 4.90 0.21 -17.63
N VAL A 174 3.61 0.26 -17.98
CA VAL A 174 2.63 1.09 -17.28
C VAL A 174 2.52 0.70 -15.80
N TRP A 175 2.51 -0.61 -15.50
CA TRP A 175 2.49 -1.10 -14.12
C TRP A 175 3.70 -0.62 -13.32
N ILE A 176 4.91 -0.77 -13.86
CA ILE A 176 6.15 -0.32 -13.21
C ILE A 176 6.09 1.18 -12.95
N VAL A 177 5.72 1.99 -13.97
CA VAL A 177 5.61 3.44 -13.84
C VAL A 177 4.60 3.83 -12.76
N CYS A 178 3.41 3.23 -12.75
CA CYS A 178 2.37 3.51 -11.75
C CYS A 178 2.80 3.12 -10.33
N VAL A 179 3.46 1.98 -10.15
CA VAL A 179 3.97 1.53 -8.84
C VAL A 179 5.07 2.47 -8.35
N SER A 180 6.02 2.84 -9.22
CA SER A 180 7.09 3.80 -8.90
C SER A 180 6.54 5.18 -8.55
N ALA A 181 5.57 5.69 -9.32
CA ALA A 181 4.91 6.95 -9.04
C ALA A 181 4.17 6.91 -7.69
N THR A 182 3.40 5.85 -7.42
CA THR A 182 2.69 5.65 -6.15
C THR A 182 3.66 5.61 -4.97
N ALA A 183 4.77 4.89 -5.09
CA ALA A 183 5.79 4.82 -4.06
C ALA A 183 6.40 6.20 -3.77
N THR A 184 6.72 6.96 -4.81
CA THR A 184 7.32 8.28 -4.70
C THR A 184 6.36 9.28 -4.06
N ILE A 185 5.13 9.37 -4.58
CA ILE A 185 4.08 10.25 -4.06
C ILE A 185 3.76 9.88 -2.60
N GLY A 186 3.58 8.59 -2.30
CA GLY A 186 3.31 8.10 -0.95
C GLY A 186 4.42 8.44 0.04
N TYR A 187 5.69 8.33 -0.37
CA TYR A 187 6.83 8.68 0.50
C TYR A 187 6.90 10.19 0.80
N VAL A 188 6.67 11.02 -0.23
CA VAL A 188 6.69 12.49 -0.11
C VAL A 188 5.51 12.97 0.74
N LEU A 189 4.30 12.44 0.50
CA LEU A 189 3.10 12.83 1.22
C LEU A 189 3.16 12.42 2.69
N ALA A 190 3.58 11.18 2.99
CA ALA A 190 3.81 10.73 4.36
C ALA A 190 4.87 11.59 5.06
N GLY A 191 5.89 12.06 4.33
CA GLY A 191 6.87 13.00 4.86
C GLY A 191 6.29 14.34 5.27
N ARG A 192 5.49 14.93 4.40
CA ARG A 192 4.83 16.21 4.69
C ARG A 192 3.82 16.08 5.82
N ALA A 193 3.03 15.00 5.84
CA ALA A 193 2.02 14.75 6.87
C ALA A 193 2.62 14.50 8.26
N LEU A 194 3.77 13.82 8.36
CA LEU A 194 4.41 13.53 9.65
C LEU A 194 5.42 14.61 10.10
N ALA A 195 5.81 15.55 9.24
CA ALA A 195 6.77 16.60 9.61
C ALA A 195 6.32 17.44 10.83
N PRO A 196 5.04 17.85 10.98
CA PRO A 196 4.58 18.56 12.17
C PRO A 196 4.73 17.74 13.46
N VAL A 197 4.45 16.43 13.41
CA VAL A 197 4.57 15.53 14.57
C VAL A 197 6.03 15.41 15.01
N ALA A 198 6.96 15.32 14.06
CA ALA A 198 8.39 15.30 14.36
C ALA A 198 8.83 16.59 15.08
N ARG A 199 8.41 17.76 14.58
CA ARG A 199 8.71 19.06 15.22
C ARG A 199 8.15 19.15 16.64
N ILE A 200 6.90 18.74 16.85
CA ILE A 200 6.27 18.69 18.17
C ILE A 200 7.05 17.77 19.10
N THR A 201 7.45 16.59 18.63
CA THR A 201 8.21 15.61 19.42
C THR A 201 9.58 16.17 19.84
N GLU A 202 10.33 16.78 18.91
CA GLU A 202 11.61 17.41 19.19
C GLU A 202 11.48 18.56 20.20
N ARG A 203 10.46 19.42 20.03
CA ARG A 203 10.23 20.55 20.92
C ARG A 203 9.80 20.10 22.31
N ALA A 204 8.90 19.13 22.41
CA ALA A 204 8.49 18.53 23.67
C ALA A 204 9.67 17.88 24.40
N ALA A 205 10.54 17.15 23.69
CA ALA A 205 11.75 16.56 24.26
C ALA A 205 12.74 17.62 24.76
N TRP A 206 12.79 18.80 24.13
CA TRP A 206 13.57 19.94 24.62
C TRP A 206 12.97 20.58 25.87
N ILE A 207 11.65 20.77 25.92
CA ILE A 207 10.92 21.28 27.10
C ILE A 207 11.13 20.35 28.31
N ALA A 208 11.04 19.03 28.08
CA ALA A 208 11.22 18.00 29.11
C ALA A 208 12.60 18.01 29.79
N ARG A 209 13.62 18.67 29.20
CA ARG A 209 14.96 18.82 29.81
C ARG A 209 15.03 19.92 30.88
N GLY A 210 13.90 20.54 31.25
CA GLY A 210 13.81 21.45 32.39
C GLY A 210 13.34 22.86 32.06
N ASN A 211 13.04 23.17 30.80
CA ASN A 211 12.49 24.47 30.41
C ASN A 211 10.95 24.41 30.32
N PHE A 212 10.30 24.20 31.45
CA PHE A 212 8.83 24.12 31.55
C PHE A 212 8.10 25.44 31.24
N GLY A 213 8.83 26.55 31.14
CA GLY A 213 8.29 27.84 30.70
C GLY A 213 8.05 27.93 29.19
N ALA A 214 8.68 27.05 28.41
CA ALA A 214 8.50 27.03 26.97
C ALA A 214 7.23 26.30 26.54
N ARG A 215 6.76 26.64 25.34
CA ARG A 215 5.57 26.05 24.71
C ARG A 215 5.89 25.48 23.34
N LEU A 216 4.98 24.62 22.88
CA LEU A 216 4.95 24.18 21.49
C LEU A 216 4.43 25.32 20.61
N ASP A 217 4.91 25.35 19.38
CA ASP A 217 4.49 26.35 18.39
C ASP A 217 2.98 26.26 18.14
N PRO A 218 2.30 27.41 17.88
CA PRO A 218 0.89 27.40 17.54
C PRO A 218 0.60 26.47 16.37
N PRO A 219 -0.53 25.75 16.39
CA PRO A 219 -0.87 24.83 15.33
C PRO A 219 -1.08 25.59 14.01
N ALA A 220 -0.40 25.15 12.95
CA ALA A 220 -0.53 25.75 11.62
C ALA A 220 -1.88 25.43 10.95
N ALA A 221 -2.56 24.38 11.41
CA ALA A 221 -3.86 23.92 10.91
C ALA A 221 -4.74 23.44 12.07
N HIS A 222 -6.06 23.50 11.89
CA HIS A 222 -7.06 23.06 12.88
C HIS A 222 -7.41 21.56 12.73
N ASP A 223 -6.41 20.75 12.39
CA ASP A 223 -6.54 19.30 12.22
C ASP A 223 -6.30 18.53 13.54
N GLU A 224 -6.26 17.20 13.46
CA GLU A 224 -5.96 16.31 14.59
C GLU A 224 -4.66 16.69 15.30
N VAL A 225 -3.63 17.06 14.53
CA VAL A 225 -2.33 17.45 15.07
C VAL A 225 -2.45 18.79 15.79
N GLY A 226 -3.22 19.73 15.23
CA GLY A 226 -3.47 21.02 15.86
C GLY A 226 -4.18 20.91 17.20
N ARG A 227 -5.24 20.09 17.28
CA ARG A 227 -5.95 19.82 18.54
C ARG A 227 -5.01 19.20 19.58
N MET A 228 -4.15 18.27 19.17
CA MET A 228 -3.16 17.65 20.06
C MET A 228 -2.16 18.69 20.60
N THR A 229 -1.67 19.61 19.77
CA THR A 229 -0.77 20.70 20.20
C THR A 229 -1.43 21.58 21.27
N VAL A 230 -2.70 21.96 21.09
CA VAL A 230 -3.43 22.77 22.08
C VAL A 230 -3.57 22.03 23.40
N LEU A 231 -3.96 20.76 23.36
CA LEU A 231 -4.07 19.92 24.56
C LEU A 231 -2.72 19.79 25.28
N LEU A 232 -1.64 19.56 24.52
CA LEU A 232 -0.30 19.40 25.10
C LEU A 232 0.19 20.70 25.75
N ASN A 233 -0.08 21.87 25.14
CA ASN A 233 0.21 23.16 25.75
C ASN A 233 -0.59 23.38 27.05
N SER A 234 -1.87 23.00 27.09
CA SER A 234 -2.69 23.06 28.33
C SER A 234 -2.11 22.18 29.45
N MET A 235 -1.61 20.99 29.12
CA MET A 235 -0.90 20.15 30.08
C MET A 235 0.42 20.78 30.56
N LEU A 236 1.17 21.44 29.66
CA LEU A 236 2.39 22.18 30.02
C LEU A 236 2.08 23.38 30.92
N ASP A 237 0.96 24.08 30.73
CA ASP A 237 0.51 25.15 31.61
C ASP A 237 0.26 24.65 33.03
N ARG A 238 -0.46 23.53 33.16
CA ARG A 238 -0.71 22.87 34.46
C ARG A 238 0.58 22.42 35.12
N LEU A 239 1.52 21.84 34.36
CA LEU A 239 2.82 21.42 34.87
C LEU A 239 3.64 22.62 35.38
N GLN A 240 3.69 23.71 34.61
CA GLN A 240 4.39 24.92 35.03
C GLN A 240 3.78 25.50 36.32
N ALA A 241 2.45 25.56 36.41
CA ALA A 241 1.78 26.04 37.61
C ALA A 241 2.12 25.20 38.85
N ALA A 242 2.14 23.86 38.71
CA ALA A 242 2.52 22.95 39.79
C ALA A 242 3.99 23.11 40.21
N VAL A 243 4.91 23.23 39.25
CA VAL A 243 6.34 23.46 39.53
C VAL A 243 6.54 24.79 40.26
N GLU A 244 5.85 25.85 39.85
CA GLU A 244 5.97 27.17 40.46
C GLU A 244 5.34 27.22 41.86
N ALA A 245 4.24 26.49 42.07
CA ALA A 245 3.64 26.33 43.41
C ALA A 245 4.60 25.59 44.36
N ASN A 246 5.25 24.52 43.88
CA ASN A 246 6.21 23.76 44.69
C ASN A 246 7.46 24.59 45.04
N ARG A 247 7.96 25.40 44.09
CA ARG A 247 9.09 26.33 44.34
C ARG A 247 8.75 27.36 45.39
N ARG A 248 7.59 28.00 45.29
CA ARG A 248 7.11 28.97 46.29
C ARG A 248 6.96 28.33 47.66
N PHE A 249 6.31 27.17 47.73
CA PHE A 249 6.18 26.42 48.99
C PHE A 249 7.54 26.09 49.62
N ALA A 250 8.50 25.60 48.84
CA ALA A 250 9.84 25.29 49.35
C ALA A 250 10.59 26.54 49.85
N ALA A 251 10.43 27.68 49.16
CA ALA A 251 11.01 28.95 49.57
C ALA A 251 10.39 29.44 50.88
N ASP A 252 9.06 29.47 50.96
CA ASP A 252 8.31 29.92 52.14
C ASP A 252 8.63 29.03 53.35
N ALA A 253 8.60 27.71 53.18
CA ALA A 253 8.97 26.76 54.24
C ALA A 253 10.42 26.97 54.71
N SER A 254 11.36 27.22 53.79
CA SER A 254 12.75 27.50 54.16
C SER A 254 12.91 28.81 54.95
N HIS A 255 12.14 29.84 54.63
CA HIS A 255 12.14 31.11 55.34
C HIS A 255 11.55 30.97 56.75
N GLU A 256 10.38 30.35 56.87
CA GLU A 256 9.69 30.15 58.15
C GLU A 256 10.47 29.24 59.10
N LEU A 257 11.22 28.25 58.59
CA LEU A 257 12.07 27.39 59.42
C LEU A 257 13.37 28.08 59.86
N ARG A 258 13.94 28.97 59.03
CA ARG A 258 15.24 29.62 59.32
C ARG A 258 15.16 30.56 60.53
N GLY A 259 14.08 31.32 60.69
CA GLY A 259 13.88 32.25 61.81
C GLY A 259 14.01 31.58 63.19
N PRO A 260 13.14 30.63 63.54
CA PRO A 260 13.17 29.94 64.84
C PRO A 260 14.46 29.14 65.03
N LEU A 261 15.00 28.53 63.96
CA LEU A 261 16.28 27.82 64.05
C LEU A 261 17.44 28.77 64.42
N THR A 262 17.50 29.95 63.80
CA THR A 262 18.51 30.98 64.10
C THR A 262 18.36 31.48 65.54
N ALA A 263 17.12 31.62 66.02
CA ALA A 263 16.86 32.02 67.40
C ALA A 263 17.34 30.97 68.41
N VAL A 264 17.08 29.67 68.16
CA VAL A 264 17.57 28.57 69.00
C VAL A 264 19.09 28.55 69.07
N VAL A 265 19.76 28.64 67.91
CA VAL A 265 21.24 28.68 67.87
C VAL A 265 21.78 29.90 68.62
N GLY A 266 21.21 31.09 68.40
CA GLY A 266 21.64 32.30 69.09
C GLY A 266 21.46 32.24 70.61
N GLU A 267 20.37 31.61 71.08
CA GLU A 267 20.10 31.47 72.51
C GLU A 267 21.07 30.47 73.16
N ILE A 268 21.43 29.40 72.46
CA ILE A 268 22.49 28.47 72.88
C ILE A 268 23.85 29.17 72.93
N ASP A 269 24.23 29.88 71.86
CA ASP A 269 25.51 30.58 71.77
C ASP A 269 25.67 31.62 72.88
N VAL A 270 24.64 32.43 73.15
CA VAL A 270 24.65 33.44 74.22
C VAL A 270 24.78 32.79 75.59
N THR A 271 24.15 31.64 75.80
CA THR A 271 24.22 30.92 77.07
C THR A 271 25.57 30.23 77.27
N LEU A 272 26.23 29.79 76.20
CA LEU A 272 27.56 29.16 76.25
C LEU A 272 28.74 30.14 76.38
N ARG A 273 28.54 31.45 76.18
CA ARG A 273 29.63 32.45 76.21
C ARG A 273 30.37 32.54 77.54
N HIS A 274 29.70 32.34 78.67
CA HIS A 274 30.29 32.44 80.00
C HIS A 274 29.58 31.48 80.98
N PRO A 275 30.24 31.03 82.06
CA PRO A 275 29.60 30.24 83.11
C PRO A 275 28.46 31.03 83.78
N ARG A 276 27.32 30.38 83.99
CA ARG A 276 26.11 30.95 84.62
C ARG A 276 25.64 30.09 85.78
N ALA A 277 24.73 30.64 86.58
CA ALA A 277 24.05 29.88 87.62
C ALA A 277 23.10 28.82 87.01
N ALA A 278 22.82 27.75 87.76
CA ALA A 278 22.08 26.59 87.25
C ALA A 278 20.63 26.92 86.85
N ASP A 279 20.03 27.90 87.52
CA ASP A 279 18.71 28.46 87.22
C ASP A 279 18.66 29.18 85.86
N GLU A 280 19.68 29.96 85.50
CA GLU A 280 19.77 30.60 84.17
C GLU A 280 19.88 29.59 83.02
N TYR A 281 20.61 28.48 83.22
CA TYR A 281 20.68 27.39 82.25
C TYR A 281 19.32 26.72 82.08
N LEU A 282 18.61 26.44 83.18
CA LEU A 282 17.26 25.87 83.14
C LEU A 282 16.28 26.78 82.40
N GLU A 283 16.36 28.10 82.58
CA GLU A 283 15.52 29.05 81.87
C GLU A 283 15.83 29.09 80.37
N THR A 284 17.11 29.04 79.98
CA THR A 284 17.50 28.92 78.57
C THR A 284 16.97 27.62 77.95
N LEU A 285 17.13 26.48 78.64
CA LEU A 285 16.66 25.18 78.16
C LEU A 285 15.14 25.15 77.98
N ARG A 286 14.38 25.81 78.85
CA ARG A 286 12.91 25.97 78.68
C ARG A 286 12.56 26.78 77.44
N ARG A 287 13.26 27.90 77.18
CA ARG A 287 13.05 28.73 75.98
C ARG A 287 13.40 27.99 74.70
N VAL A 288 14.52 27.26 74.69
CA VAL A 288 14.93 26.41 73.56
C VAL A 288 13.90 25.30 73.32
N ARG A 289 13.42 24.62 74.38
CA ARG A 289 12.36 23.61 74.25
C ARG A 289 11.10 24.19 73.61
N ALA A 290 10.63 25.34 74.09
CA ALA A 290 9.43 25.98 73.54
C ALA A 290 9.56 26.30 72.04
N ARG A 291 10.74 26.74 71.59
CA ARG A 291 11.01 26.98 70.16
C ARG A 291 11.13 25.71 69.33
N ILE A 292 11.60 24.61 69.92
CA ILE A 292 11.57 23.30 69.26
C ILE A 292 10.13 22.78 69.12
N ASP A 293 9.27 23.04 70.11
CA ASP A 293 7.85 22.69 70.03
C ASP A 293 7.14 23.50 68.93
N GLU A 294 7.47 24.79 68.79
CA GLU A 294 7.00 25.64 67.68
C GLU A 294 7.45 25.12 66.31
N LEU A 295 8.73 24.76 66.14
CA LEU A 295 9.25 24.12 64.94
C LEU A 295 8.52 22.79 64.61
N THR A 296 8.18 22.02 65.64
CA THR A 296 7.45 20.74 65.49
C THR A 296 6.01 20.97 65.03
N ALA A 297 5.35 21.99 65.55
CA ALA A 297 4.01 22.39 65.09
C ALA A 297 4.05 22.87 63.63
N LEU A 298 5.00 23.75 63.29
CA LEU A 298 5.14 24.31 61.94
C LEU A 298 5.39 23.23 60.88
N THR A 299 6.26 22.25 61.18
CA THR A 299 6.49 21.10 60.29
C THR A 299 5.25 20.21 60.14
N GLY A 300 4.46 20.06 61.19
CA GLY A 300 3.15 19.40 61.14
C GLY A 300 2.17 20.11 60.20
N ASP A 301 2.08 21.44 60.30
CA ASP A 301 1.21 22.27 59.46
C ASP A 301 1.61 22.22 57.98
N LEU A 302 2.92 22.25 57.69
CA LEU A 302 3.45 22.09 56.33
C LEU A 302 3.06 20.73 55.72
N MET A 303 3.16 19.64 56.48
CA MET A 303 2.72 18.30 56.04
C MET A 303 1.22 18.22 55.79
N LEU A 304 0.42 18.94 56.57
CA LEU A 304 -1.03 19.00 56.41
C LEU A 304 -1.40 19.74 55.12
N LEU A 305 -0.71 20.84 54.81
CA LEU A 305 -0.88 21.60 53.56
C LEU A 305 -0.54 20.76 52.32
N VAL A 306 0.58 20.02 52.34
CA VAL A 306 0.97 19.13 51.23
C VAL A 306 -0.11 18.08 50.95
N ARG A 307 -0.64 17.43 52.01
CA ARG A 307 -1.73 16.44 51.87
C ARG A 307 -3.03 17.04 51.35
N ALA A 308 -3.32 18.29 51.71
CA ALA A 308 -4.49 19.01 51.19
C ALA A 308 -4.33 19.33 49.69
N GLN A 309 -3.13 19.74 49.25
CA GLN A 309 -2.83 19.97 47.84
C GLN A 309 -2.89 18.68 47.00
N GLU A 310 -2.43 17.55 47.52
CA GLU A 310 -2.56 16.25 46.84
C GLU A 310 -4.02 15.84 46.64
N ARG A 311 -4.87 15.99 47.68
CA ARG A 311 -6.30 15.67 47.58
C ARG A 311 -7.06 16.59 46.62
N ALA A 312 -6.74 17.87 46.60
CA ALA A 312 -7.37 18.82 45.68
C ALA A 312 -7.08 18.46 44.21
N HIS A 313 -5.86 17.98 43.91
CA HIS A 313 -5.52 17.50 42.58
C HIS A 313 -6.25 16.21 42.18
N ASP A 314 -6.49 15.28 43.13
CA ASP A 314 -7.22 14.03 42.86
C ASP A 314 -8.72 14.26 42.57
N ILE A 315 -9.34 15.26 43.21
CA ILE A 315 -10.74 15.61 42.98
C ILE A 315 -10.94 16.12 41.54
N VAL A 316 -10.08 17.05 41.08
CA VAL A 316 -10.12 17.58 39.71
C VAL A 316 -9.85 16.47 38.67
N ARG A 317 -9.01 15.48 38.99
CA ARG A 317 -8.72 14.35 38.10
C ARG A 317 -9.92 13.43 37.90
N ARG A 318 -10.77 13.30 38.91
CA ARG A 318 -11.97 12.44 38.89
C ARG A 318 -13.11 13.05 38.09
N GLU A 319 -13.18 14.38 38.05
CA GLU A 319 -14.19 15.14 37.30
C GLU A 319 -13.94 15.08 35.79
N ILE A 320 -12.67 15.15 35.35
CA ILE A 320 -12.28 15.06 33.92
C ILE A 320 -12.44 13.64 33.35
N ALA A 321 -12.46 12.59 34.20
CA ALA A 321 -12.65 11.20 33.76
C ALA A 321 -14.13 10.82 33.58
N LEU A 322 -15.06 11.72 33.91
CA LEU A 322 -16.51 11.51 33.84
C LEU A 322 -17.18 12.27 32.67
N GLU A 323 -16.39 13.00 31.87
CA GLU A 323 -16.79 13.62 30.59
C GLU A 323 -16.18 12.86 29.40
#